data_AF-A0A9X4KUP1-F1
#
_entry.id   AF-A0A9X4KUP1-F1
#
_cell.length_a   1.000
_cell.length_b   1.000
_cell.length_c   1.000
_cell.angle_alpha   90.00
_cell.angle_beta   90.00
_cell.angle_gamma   90.00
#
_symmetry.space_group_name_H-M   'P 1'
#
loop_
_entity.id
_entity.type
_entity.pdbx_description
1 polymer ?
#
loop_
_entity_poly.entity_id
_entity_poly.type
_entity_poly.pdbx_seq_one_letter_code
_entity_poly.pdbx_strand_id
1 'polypeptide(L)'
;MGATAEAGLMTGYGDGTFRPDEKMSRSELAALIARAFKLTGTGQTSFKDVKGNAWSFEYIDALASNQIITGYTDNSFKPEQGITRAEFATIMARLIETKK
;
A
#
# COMPACT_ATOMS: atom_id res chain seq x y z
N MET A 1 -7.07 4.89 -19.56
CA MET A 1 -6.79 5.20 -18.14
C MET A 1 -6.46 3.88 -17.46
N GLY A 2 -5.51 3.85 -16.51
CA GLY A 2 -5.08 2.57 -15.91
C GLY A 2 -6.16 1.98 -15.00
N ALA A 3 -6.29 0.65 -14.96
CA ALA A 3 -7.33 -0.07 -14.20
C ALA A 3 -7.42 0.34 -12.71
N THR A 4 -6.33 0.84 -12.11
CA THR A 4 -6.29 1.34 -10.73
C THR A 4 -6.95 2.72 -10.54
N ALA A 5 -7.00 3.55 -11.58
CA ALA A 5 -7.73 4.82 -11.57
C ALA A 5 -9.24 4.59 -11.70
N GLU A 6 -9.65 3.64 -12.55
CA GLU A 6 -11.07 3.28 -12.72
C GLU A 6 -11.65 2.57 -11.50
N ALA A 7 -10.84 1.82 -10.75
CA ALA A 7 -11.24 1.20 -9.50
C ALA A 7 -11.33 2.19 -8.31
N GLY A 8 -11.10 3.49 -8.53
CA GLY A 8 -11.11 4.52 -7.47
C GLY A 8 -9.98 4.38 -6.45
N LEU A 9 -8.97 3.55 -6.76
CA LEU A 9 -7.88 3.21 -5.83
C LEU A 9 -6.80 4.28 -5.85
N MET A 10 -6.54 4.88 -7.01
CA MET A 10 -5.62 5.98 -7.15
C MET A 10 -6.38 7.26 -7.46
N THR A 11 -6.68 8.07 -6.44
CA THR A 11 -6.97 9.49 -6.68
C THR A 11 -5.65 10.15 -7.10
N GLY A 12 -5.69 10.94 -8.18
CA GLY A 12 -4.58 11.83 -8.53
C GLY A 12 -4.27 12.80 -7.40
N TYR A 13 -3.27 13.65 -7.59
CA TYR A 13 -3.01 14.71 -6.63
C TYR A 13 -4.17 15.71 -6.63
N GLY A 14 -4.32 16.48 -5.54
CA GLY A 14 -5.40 17.47 -5.40
C GLY A 14 -5.40 18.58 -6.46
N ASP A 15 -4.33 18.65 -7.27
CA ASP A 15 -4.18 19.53 -8.44
C ASP A 15 -4.73 18.91 -9.75
N GLY A 16 -5.32 17.71 -9.70
CA GLY A 16 -5.85 17.00 -10.86
C GLY A 16 -4.80 16.27 -11.70
N THR A 17 -3.53 16.26 -11.28
CA THR A 17 -2.46 15.56 -12.01
C THR A 17 -2.33 14.10 -11.58
N PHE A 18 -2.05 13.23 -12.54
CA PHE A 18 -1.63 11.86 -12.30
C PHE A 18 -0.13 11.76 -12.60
N ARG A 19 0.69 11.53 -11.58
CA ARG A 19 2.16 11.52 -11.70
C ARG A 19 2.70 10.10 -11.50
N PRO A 20 2.65 9.23 -12.52
CA PRO A 20 2.97 7.81 -12.39
C PRO A 20 4.44 7.54 -12.03
N ASP A 21 5.32 8.48 -12.33
CA ASP A 21 6.76 8.40 -12.04
C ASP A 21 7.12 8.96 -10.65
N GLU A 22 6.18 9.66 -10.00
CA GLU A 22 6.41 10.21 -8.67
C GLU A 22 6.44 9.08 -7.63
N LYS A 23 7.36 9.18 -6.67
CA LYS A 23 7.49 8.20 -5.61
C LYS A 23 6.32 8.32 -4.64
N MET A 24 5.68 7.19 -4.37
CA MET A 24 4.72 6.99 -3.29
C MET A 24 5.41 6.26 -2.14
N SER A 25 5.07 6.57 -0.89
CA SER A 25 5.57 5.84 0.26
C SER A 25 4.93 4.46 0.42
N ARG A 26 5.65 3.52 1.03
CA ARG A 26 5.09 2.18 1.35
C ARG A 26 3.89 2.24 2.32
N SER A 27 3.79 3.27 3.16
CA SER A 27 2.64 3.49 4.04
C SER A 27 1.40 3.94 3.27
N GLU A 28 1.54 4.87 2.31
CA GLU A 28 0.44 5.25 1.41
C GLU A 28 -0.03 4.07 0.57
N LEU A 29 0.90 3.26 0.10
CA LEU A 29 0.62 2.01 -0.59
C LEU A 29 -0.24 1.07 0.29
N ALA A 30 0.19 0.85 1.55
CA ALA A 30 -0.56 -0.01 2.47
C ALA A 30 -1.98 0.51 2.69
N ALA A 31 -2.14 1.82 2.89
CA ALA A 31 -3.44 2.46 3.06
C ALA A 31 -4.36 2.24 1.86
N LEU A 32 -3.80 2.37 0.66
CA LEU A 32 -4.54 2.20 -0.59
C LEU A 32 -5.02 0.75 -0.76
N ILE A 33 -4.15 -0.23 -0.56
CA ILE A 33 -4.50 -1.66 -0.66
C ILE A 33 -5.52 -2.05 0.42
N ALA A 34 -5.31 -1.61 1.66
CA ALA A 34 -6.23 -1.90 2.76
C ALA A 34 -7.63 -1.37 2.47
N ARG A 35 -7.74 -0.15 1.94
CA ARG A 35 -9.03 0.44 1.54
C ARG A 35 -9.64 -0.27 0.33
N ALA A 36 -8.83 -0.59 -0.68
CA ALA A 36 -9.26 -1.26 -1.91
C ALA A 36 -9.98 -2.57 -1.64
N PHE A 37 -9.38 -3.38 -0.76
CA PHE A 37 -9.86 -4.73 -0.44
C PHE A 37 -10.63 -4.79 0.88
N LYS A 38 -10.90 -3.64 1.51
CA LYS A 38 -11.54 -3.53 2.83
C LYS A 38 -10.89 -4.45 3.87
N LEU A 39 -9.56 -4.47 3.88
CA LEU A 39 -8.79 -5.32 4.77
C LEU A 39 -8.82 -4.79 6.19
N THR A 40 -8.89 -5.71 7.14
CA THR A 40 -8.76 -5.45 8.57
C THR A 40 -7.57 -6.24 9.09
N GLY A 41 -6.83 -5.64 10.02
CA GLY A 41 -5.75 -6.33 10.71
C GLY A 41 -6.14 -6.79 12.11
N THR A 42 -5.13 -7.21 12.86
CA THR A 42 -5.26 -7.77 14.21
C THR A 42 -4.95 -6.76 15.32
N GLY A 43 -4.59 -5.53 14.96
CA GLY A 43 -4.10 -4.50 15.87
C GLY A 43 -2.66 -4.71 16.33
N GLN A 44 -1.88 -5.51 15.61
CA GLN A 44 -0.51 -5.88 16.00
C GLN A 44 0.42 -5.92 14.79
N THR A 45 1.58 -5.28 14.92
CA THR A 45 2.67 -5.41 13.93
C THR A 45 3.95 -5.84 14.63
N SER A 46 4.73 -6.68 13.96
CA SER A 46 6.08 -7.06 14.38
C SER A 46 7.17 -6.12 13.85
N PHE A 47 6.80 -5.06 13.12
CA PHE A 47 7.75 -4.15 12.51
C PHE A 47 8.24 -3.12 13.52
N LYS A 48 9.56 -3.04 13.70
CA LYS A 48 10.19 -2.16 14.71
C LYS A 48 10.09 -0.67 14.39
N ASP A 49 9.89 -0.33 13.12
CA ASP A 49 9.81 1.04 12.59
C ASP A 49 8.36 1.50 12.35
N VAL A 50 7.37 0.72 12.81
CA VAL A 50 5.94 1.06 12.73
C VAL A 50 5.40 1.28 14.14
N LYS A 51 5.14 2.53 14.49
CA LYS A 51 4.62 2.91 15.81
C LYS A 51 3.11 2.69 15.88
N GLY A 52 2.62 2.24 17.04
CA GLY A 52 1.19 2.04 17.32
C GLY A 52 0.28 3.24 17.07
N ASN A 53 0.83 4.45 17.20
CA ASN A 53 0.12 5.71 17.00
C ASN A 53 0.33 6.32 15.59
N ALA A 54 1.03 5.64 14.70
CA ALA A 54 1.21 6.11 13.33
C ALA A 54 -0.11 5.97 12.56
N TRP A 55 -0.45 6.96 11.74
CA TRP A 55 -1.65 6.93 10.89
C TRP A 55 -1.70 5.70 9.97
N SER A 56 -0.54 5.17 9.59
CA SER A 56 -0.41 4.03 8.71
C SER A 56 -0.43 2.69 9.44
N PHE A 57 -0.47 2.68 10.77
CA PHE A 57 -0.37 1.47 11.58
C PHE A 57 -1.46 0.46 11.22
N GLU A 58 -2.72 0.89 11.23
CA GLU A 58 -3.88 0.04 10.94
C GLU A 58 -3.80 -0.59 9.54
N TYR A 59 -3.27 0.14 8.57
CA TYR A 59 -3.14 -0.31 7.19
C TYR A 59 -1.99 -1.31 7.04
N ILE A 60 -0.86 -1.04 7.68
CA ILE A 60 0.30 -1.92 7.65
C ILE A 60 -0.01 -3.24 8.38
N ASP A 61 -0.67 -3.16 9.54
CA ASP A 61 -1.22 -4.32 10.27
C ASP A 61 -2.17 -5.12 9.38
N ALA A 62 -3.16 -4.48 8.74
CA ALA A 62 -4.09 -5.17 7.85
C ALA A 62 -3.39 -5.93 6.73
N LEU A 63 -2.40 -5.33 6.06
CA LEU A 63 -1.68 -6.04 4.99
C LEU A 63 -0.80 -7.18 5.52
N ALA A 64 -0.16 -6.99 6.69
CA ALA A 64 0.68 -8.01 7.30
C ALA A 64 -0.16 -9.21 7.78
N SER A 65 -1.27 -8.96 8.48
CA SER A 65 -2.19 -10.01 8.95
C SER A 65 -2.80 -10.83 7.79
N ASN A 66 -3.03 -10.19 6.64
CA ASN A 66 -3.54 -10.85 5.45
C ASN A 66 -2.45 -11.44 4.55
N GLN A 67 -1.18 -11.46 5.00
CA GLN A 67 -0.02 -11.99 4.27
C GLN A 67 0.20 -11.35 2.89
N ILE A 68 -0.30 -10.13 2.68
CA ILE A 68 -0.17 -9.40 1.42
C ILE A 68 1.20 -8.73 1.32
N ILE A 69 1.76 -8.34 2.47
CA ILE A 69 3.08 -7.73 2.53
C ILE A 69 3.93 -8.37 3.61
N THR A 70 5.21 -8.54 3.30
CA THR A 70 6.24 -8.91 4.25
C THR A 70 7.19 -7.73 4.44
N GLY A 71 7.71 -7.63 5.67
CA GLY A 71 8.79 -6.71 5.97
C GLY A 71 10.13 -7.20 5.44
N TYR A 72 11.17 -6.48 5.81
CA TYR A 72 12.55 -6.84 5.53
C TYR A 72 13.08 -7.81 6.59
N THR A 73 14.20 -8.47 6.28
CA THR A 73 14.91 -9.41 7.17
C THR A 73 15.32 -8.80 8.52
N ASP A 74 15.42 -7.48 8.60
CA ASP A 74 15.74 -6.72 9.81
C ASP A 74 14.50 -6.34 10.65
N ASN A 75 13.36 -6.99 10.41
CA ASN A 75 12.06 -6.69 11.04
C ASN A 75 11.58 -5.24 10.84
N SER A 76 11.94 -4.63 9.72
CA SER A 76 11.47 -3.30 9.32
C SER A 76 10.41 -3.39 8.22
N PHE A 77 9.51 -2.41 8.18
CA PHE A 77 8.56 -2.21 7.09
C PHE A 77 9.03 -1.16 6.08
N LYS A 78 9.78 -0.17 6.57
CA LYS A 78 10.25 1.04 5.87
C LYS A 78 9.09 1.85 5.28
N PRO A 79 8.18 2.38 6.13
CA PRO A 79 6.94 3.04 5.67
C PRO A 79 7.22 4.22 4.73
N GLU A 80 8.27 5.00 4.98
CA GLU A 80 8.63 6.17 4.17
C GLU A 80 9.48 5.83 2.94
N GLN A 81 9.85 4.56 2.74
CA GLN A 81 10.61 4.19 1.56
C GLN A 81 9.74 4.38 0.31
N GLY A 82 10.23 5.21 -0.61
CA GLY A 82 9.55 5.47 -1.87
C GLY A 82 9.59 4.27 -2.81
N ILE A 83 8.44 3.94 -3.37
CA ILE A 83 8.24 3.05 -4.52
C ILE A 83 7.64 3.88 -5.67
N THR A 84 7.98 3.57 -6.93
CA THR A 84 7.34 4.28 -8.06
C THR A 84 5.89 3.82 -8.20
N ARG A 85 4.98 4.72 -8.57
CA ARG A 85 3.57 4.34 -8.78
C ARG A 85 3.39 3.37 -9.94
N ALA A 86 4.29 3.39 -10.93
CA ALA A 86 4.33 2.43 -12.03
C ALA A 86 4.68 1.00 -11.57
N GLU A 87 5.69 0.84 -10.72
CA GLU A 87 6.00 -0.47 -10.09
C GLU A 87 4.80 -0.99 -9.30
N PHE A 88 4.16 -0.11 -8.55
CA PHE A 88 2.95 -0.44 -7.80
C PHE A 88 1.77 -0.84 -8.70
N ALA A 89 1.47 -0.05 -9.73
CA ALA A 89 0.39 -0.35 -10.68
C ALA A 89 0.60 -1.72 -11.35
N THR A 90 1.85 -2.07 -11.63
CA THR A 90 2.23 -3.37 -12.19
C THR A 90 1.96 -4.51 -11.20
N ILE A 91 2.30 -4.34 -9.92
CA ILE A 91 2.02 -5.34 -8.88
C ILE A 91 0.51 -5.49 -8.69
N MET A 92 -0.25 -4.39 -8.64
CA MET A 92 -1.71 -4.42 -8.49
C MET A 92 -2.42 -5.05 -9.69
N ALA A 93 -1.99 -4.71 -10.90
CA ALA A 93 -2.54 -5.31 -12.11
C ALA A 93 -2.41 -6.84 -12.05
N ARG A 94 -1.23 -7.34 -11.66
CA ARG A 94 -0.99 -8.78 -11.45
C ARG A 94 -1.89 -9.38 -10.35
N LEU A 95 -2.06 -8.69 -9.22
CA LEU A 95 -2.92 -9.17 -8.12
C LEU A 95 -4.40 -9.24 -8.52
N ILE A 96 -4.89 -8.27 -9.29
CA ILE A 96 -6.27 -8.23 -9.79
C ILE A 96 -6.47 -9.30 -10.87
N GLU A 97 -5.49 -9.52 -11.76
CA GLU A 97 -5.54 -10.56 -12.79
C GLU A 97 -5.50 -11.99 -12.22
N THR A 98 -4.85 -12.20 -11.08
CA THR A 98 -4.74 -13.53 -10.45
C THR A 98 -6.06 -13.98 -9.80
N LYS A 99 -7.07 -13.11 -9.68
CA LYS A 99 -8.42 -13.44 -9.14
C LYS A 99 -9.47 -13.76 -10.22
N LYS A 100 -9.08 -14.24 -11.40
CA LYS A 100 -10.02 -14.80 -12.39
C LYS A 100 -10.38 -16.25 -12.10
#